data_AF-A0A536KGZ9-F1
#
_entry.id   AF-A0A536KGZ9-F1
#
_cell.length_a   1.000
_cell.length_b   1.000
_cell.length_c   1.000
_cell.angle_alpha   90.00
_cell.angle_beta   90.00
_cell.angle_gamma   90.00
#
_symmetry.space_group_name_H-M   'P 1'
#
loop_
_entity.id
_entity.type
_entity.pdbx_description
1 polymer ?
#
loop_
_entity_poly.entity_id
_entity_poly.type
_entity_poly.pdbx_seq_one_letter_code
_entity_poly.pdbx_strand_id
1 'polypeptide(L)'
;MALAVASLAAVSVPAAADDEANVRGRLATVAEQMAANQQAIARLQAQVADRQQRIERERAQLRLLARAIYAQPDSTLVLVAQSPSLSDAVTRLNDLLSAGDRARSTKAALDRDLYALQSQRLELQAREASLEQQKADLDAEYARLVAQAEAAAAARRAAPPPPPAPRLPPAPAAAPAGDIPSLILAAWAPLGSATAQWAVRLAQCESGLNPYAVNRYSGAAGLFQFLATTWAGTPWRAQSPFDASANAQAAAWLYSKYGAGQWSCHPA
;
A
#
# COMPACT_ATOMS: atom_id res chain seq x y z
N MET A 1 -1.62 -34.82 31.01
CA MET A 1 -1.02 -33.67 30.31
C MET A 1 -1.33 -33.79 28.83
N ALA A 2 -2.19 -32.91 28.30
CA ALA A 2 -2.26 -32.47 26.89
C ALA A 2 -3.63 -31.80 26.68
N LEU A 3 -3.71 -30.49 26.94
CA LEU A 3 -4.83 -29.66 26.50
C LEU A 3 -4.25 -28.68 25.49
N ALA A 4 -4.47 -28.99 24.21
CA ALA A 4 -4.31 -28.07 23.10
C ALA A 4 -5.67 -28.01 22.42
N VAL A 5 -6.39 -26.89 22.57
CA VAL A 5 -7.50 -26.57 21.66
C VAL A 5 -7.38 -25.10 21.29
N ALA A 6 -6.76 -24.95 20.11
CA ALA A 6 -6.85 -23.90 19.11
C ALA A 6 -7.74 -22.69 19.41
N SER A 7 -7.10 -21.54 19.63
CA SER A 7 -7.65 -20.22 19.33
C SER A 7 -7.80 -20.08 17.80
N LEU A 8 -9.03 -20.09 17.29
CA LEU A 8 -9.32 -19.73 15.90
C LEU A 8 -9.64 -18.24 15.83
N ALA A 9 -8.72 -17.53 15.18
CA ALA A 9 -8.80 -16.12 14.87
C ALA A 9 -10.05 -15.83 14.01
N ALA A 10 -11.00 -15.08 14.56
CA ALA A 10 -11.97 -14.36 13.76
C ALA A 10 -11.27 -13.13 13.17
N VAL A 11 -10.47 -13.32 12.11
CA VAL A 11 -10.05 -12.20 11.25
C VAL A 11 -11.30 -11.73 10.51
N SER A 12 -11.67 -10.48 10.73
CA SER A 12 -12.78 -9.81 10.07
C SER A 12 -12.48 -9.70 8.57
N VAL A 13 -13.39 -10.22 7.74
CA VAL A 13 -13.34 -10.13 6.26
C VAL A 13 -13.03 -8.73 5.71
N PRO A 14 -13.53 -7.61 6.27
CA PRO A 14 -13.14 -6.27 5.79
C PRO A 14 -11.65 -5.98 5.98
N ALA A 15 -11.04 -6.38 7.10
CA ALA A 15 -9.61 -6.18 7.32
C ALA A 15 -8.76 -6.94 6.29
N ALA A 16 -9.15 -8.17 5.96
CA ALA A 16 -8.44 -8.97 4.95
C ALA A 16 -8.50 -8.36 3.54
N ALA A 17 -9.62 -7.72 3.16
CA ALA A 17 -9.76 -7.05 1.86
C ALA A 17 -8.96 -5.74 1.81
N ASP A 18 -8.93 -4.99 2.91
CA ASP A 18 -8.14 -3.77 3.05
C ASP A 18 -6.62 -4.08 3.03
N ASP A 19 -6.20 -5.16 3.71
CA ASP A 19 -4.81 -5.65 3.71
C ASP A 19 -4.37 -6.09 2.31
N GLU A 20 -5.24 -6.81 1.58
CA GLU A 20 -4.95 -7.23 0.21
C GLU A 20 -4.79 -6.02 -0.73
N ALA A 21 -5.68 -5.03 -0.64
CA ALA A 21 -5.59 -3.81 -1.44
C ALA A 21 -4.32 -3.00 -1.11
N ASN A 22 -3.91 -2.96 0.16
CA ASN A 22 -2.69 -2.31 0.60
C ASN A 22 -1.43 -2.95 -0.01
N VAL A 23 -1.30 -4.28 0.07
CA VAL A 23 -0.17 -5.02 -0.49
C VAL A 23 -0.10 -4.85 -2.01
N ARG A 24 -1.25 -4.90 -2.71
CA ARG A 24 -1.29 -4.62 -4.16
C ARG A 24 -0.83 -3.20 -4.50
N GLY A 25 -1.22 -2.19 -3.71
CA GLY A 25 -0.77 -0.81 -3.89
C GLY A 25 0.74 -0.65 -3.71
N ARG A 26 1.31 -1.32 -2.70
CA ARG A 26 2.76 -1.35 -2.45
C ARG A 26 3.51 -2.06 -3.59
N LEU A 27 3.00 -3.17 -4.11
CA LEU A 27 3.57 -3.87 -5.27
C LEU A 27 3.59 -2.98 -6.52
N ALA A 28 2.51 -2.24 -6.79
CA ALA A 28 2.46 -1.30 -7.91
C ALA A 28 3.53 -0.19 -7.75
N THR A 29 3.67 0.35 -6.54
CA THR A 29 4.69 1.37 -6.23
C THR A 29 6.11 0.84 -6.45
N VAL A 30 6.42 -0.37 -5.97
CA VAL A 30 7.74 -1.00 -6.16
C VAL A 30 8.01 -1.26 -7.65
N ALA A 31 7.00 -1.70 -8.41
CA ALA A 31 7.13 -1.90 -9.85
C ALA A 31 7.46 -0.59 -10.60
N GLU A 32 6.82 0.52 -10.24
CA GLU A 32 7.15 1.84 -10.79
C GLU A 32 8.57 2.28 -10.44
N GLN A 33 9.02 2.06 -9.20
CA GLN A 33 10.38 2.37 -8.76
C GLN A 33 11.43 1.53 -9.50
N MET A 34 11.16 0.25 -9.73
CA MET A 34 12.04 -0.63 -10.52
C MET A 34 12.16 -0.11 -11.96
N ALA A 35 11.05 0.23 -12.61
CA ALA A 35 11.06 0.78 -13.97
C ALA A 35 11.85 2.10 -14.05
N ALA A 36 11.68 2.98 -13.07
CA ALA A 36 12.43 4.24 -12.98
C ALA A 36 13.94 4.00 -12.79
N ASN A 37 14.34 3.07 -11.91
CA ASN A 37 15.75 2.71 -11.71
C ASN A 37 16.37 2.10 -12.97
N GLN A 38 15.65 1.22 -13.67
CA GLN A 38 16.12 0.64 -14.93
C GLN A 38 16.38 1.70 -15.99
N GLN A 39 15.48 2.69 -16.12
CA GLN A 39 15.71 3.83 -17.02
C GLN A 39 16.93 4.66 -16.60
N ALA A 40 17.13 4.89 -15.30
CA ALA A 40 18.30 5.60 -14.80
C ALA A 40 19.62 4.86 -15.09
N ILE A 41 19.65 3.54 -14.90
CA ILE A 41 20.78 2.68 -15.24
C ILE A 41 21.09 2.77 -16.74
N ALA A 42 20.08 2.66 -17.61
CA ALA A 42 20.26 2.76 -19.06
C ALA A 42 20.83 4.12 -19.47
N ARG A 43 20.33 5.22 -18.89
CA ARG A 43 20.86 6.57 -19.14
C ARG A 43 22.32 6.70 -18.69
N LEU A 44 22.67 6.17 -17.52
CA LEU A 44 24.05 6.20 -17.03
C LEU A 44 24.99 5.35 -17.89
N GLN A 45 24.54 4.19 -18.36
CA GLN A 45 25.32 3.36 -19.30
C GLN A 45 25.63 4.13 -20.58
N ALA A 46 24.65 4.84 -21.14
CA ALA A 46 24.85 5.68 -22.32
C ALA A 46 25.86 6.82 -22.06
N GLN A 47 25.77 7.50 -20.91
CA GLN A 47 26.72 8.55 -20.52
C GLN A 47 28.14 8.02 -20.32
N VAL A 48 28.29 6.86 -19.69
CA VAL A 48 29.58 6.19 -19.52
C VAL A 48 30.19 5.85 -20.88
N ALA A 49 29.40 5.30 -21.81
CA ALA A 49 29.86 4.95 -23.14
C ALA A 49 30.30 6.19 -23.95
N ASP A 50 29.52 7.26 -23.93
CA ASP A 50 29.88 8.53 -24.60
C ASP A 50 31.16 9.14 -24.01
N ARG A 51 31.28 9.18 -22.69
CA ARG A 51 32.48 9.68 -21.99
C ARG A 51 33.71 8.84 -22.33
N GLN A 52 33.59 7.52 -22.36
CA GLN A 52 34.67 6.62 -22.77
C GLN A 52 35.10 6.88 -24.22
N GLN A 53 34.16 7.06 -25.15
CA GLN A 53 34.48 7.42 -26.53
C GLN A 53 35.17 8.78 -26.64
N ARG A 54 34.74 9.77 -25.85
CA ARG A 54 35.38 11.09 -25.80
C ARG A 54 36.82 10.99 -25.29
N ILE A 55 37.04 10.22 -24.22
CA ILE A 55 38.36 9.97 -23.65
C ILE A 55 39.27 9.28 -24.67
N GLU A 56 38.78 8.26 -25.38
CA GLU A 56 39.60 7.56 -26.38
C GLU A 56 39.90 8.45 -27.60
N ARG A 57 38.97 9.30 -28.04
CA ARG A 57 39.23 10.32 -29.07
C ARG A 57 40.29 11.31 -28.64
N GLU A 58 40.18 11.86 -27.43
CA GLU A 58 41.18 12.80 -26.88
C GLU A 58 42.55 12.12 -26.70
N ARG A 59 42.58 10.86 -26.25
CA ARG A 59 43.83 10.07 -26.16
C ARG A 59 44.45 9.82 -27.53
N ALA A 60 43.65 9.49 -28.55
CA ALA A 60 44.14 9.31 -29.92
C ALA A 60 44.70 10.62 -30.50
N GLN A 61 44.00 11.74 -30.30
CA GLN A 61 44.47 13.07 -30.69
C GLN A 61 45.79 13.43 -30.00
N LEU A 62 45.89 13.22 -28.68
CA LEU A 62 47.13 13.44 -27.93
C LEU A 62 48.28 12.56 -28.42
N ARG A 63 48.02 11.28 -28.75
CA ARG A 63 49.04 10.38 -29.33
C ARG A 63 49.53 10.86 -30.69
N LEU A 64 48.63 11.35 -31.55
CA LEU A 64 48.99 11.90 -32.86
C LEU A 64 49.83 13.17 -32.70
N LEU A 65 49.42 14.08 -31.80
CA LEU A 65 50.18 15.29 -31.49
C LEU A 65 51.56 14.95 -30.93
N ALA A 66 51.65 14.02 -29.97
CA ALA A 66 52.91 13.56 -29.42
C ALA A 66 53.82 12.92 -30.49
N ARG A 67 53.25 12.11 -31.39
CA ARG A 67 53.99 11.55 -32.53
C ARG A 67 54.46 12.62 -33.50
N ALA A 68 53.65 13.62 -33.82
CA ALA A 68 54.04 14.72 -34.70
C ALA A 68 55.20 15.53 -34.09
N ILE A 69 55.12 15.83 -32.79
CA ILE A 69 56.19 16.52 -32.05
C ILE A 69 57.49 15.69 -32.03
N TYR A 70 57.39 14.35 -31.91
CA TYR A 70 58.57 13.48 -31.76
C TYR A 70 59.17 13.03 -33.12
N ALA A 71 58.34 12.82 -34.13
CA ALA A 71 58.76 12.39 -35.47
C ALA A 71 59.27 13.54 -36.35
N GLN A 72 59.04 14.80 -35.94
CA GLN A 72 59.69 15.97 -36.52
C GLN A 72 60.78 16.49 -35.57
N PRO A 73 62.02 15.98 -35.67
CA PRO A 73 63.12 16.38 -34.77
C PRO A 73 63.49 17.86 -34.86
N ASP A 74 63.16 18.54 -35.98
CA ASP A 74 63.60 19.92 -36.25
C ASP A 74 62.50 21.00 -36.12
N SER A 75 61.39 20.77 -35.40
CA SER A 75 60.23 21.68 -35.50
C SER A 75 59.87 22.45 -34.22
N THR A 76 59.58 21.82 -33.09
CA THR A 76 59.12 22.56 -31.88
C THR A 76 60.25 23.12 -31.03
N LEU A 77 61.30 22.33 -30.77
CA LEU A 77 62.51 22.80 -30.09
C LEU A 77 63.32 23.75 -30.98
N VAL A 78 63.28 23.55 -32.29
CA VAL A 78 63.90 24.45 -33.27
C VAL A 78 63.11 25.74 -33.43
N LEU A 79 61.77 25.75 -33.36
CA LEU A 79 60.96 26.99 -33.31
C LEU A 79 61.24 27.82 -32.05
N VAL A 80 61.61 27.17 -30.95
CA VAL A 80 62.11 27.83 -29.74
C VAL A 80 63.55 28.32 -29.97
N ALA A 81 64.42 27.52 -30.58
CA ALA A 81 65.82 27.90 -30.85
C ALA A 81 65.98 28.99 -31.94
N GLN A 82 65.06 29.04 -32.91
CA GLN A 82 64.97 30.06 -33.97
C GLN A 82 64.15 31.28 -33.55
N SER A 83 63.73 31.35 -32.29
CA SER A 83 63.03 32.54 -31.79
C SER A 83 63.92 33.78 -31.95
N PRO A 84 63.38 34.92 -32.44
CA PRO A 84 64.17 36.11 -32.70
C PRO A 84 64.75 36.74 -31.42
N SER A 85 64.30 36.32 -30.23
CA SER A 85 64.85 36.74 -28.94
C SER A 85 64.61 35.69 -27.84
N LEU A 86 65.47 35.70 -26.80
CA LEU A 86 65.35 34.84 -25.62
C LEU A 86 63.97 34.95 -24.92
N SER A 87 63.38 36.15 -24.86
CA SER A 87 62.04 36.33 -24.29
C SER A 87 60.95 35.61 -25.07
N ASP A 88 61.08 35.55 -26.40
CA ASP A 88 60.08 34.91 -27.27
C ASP A 88 60.19 33.37 -27.18
N ALA A 89 61.42 32.83 -27.08
CA ALA A 89 61.64 31.42 -26.73
C ALA A 89 61.00 31.04 -25.39
N VAL A 90 61.25 31.82 -24.34
CA VAL A 90 60.75 31.56 -22.98
C VAL A 90 59.22 31.59 -22.94
N THR A 91 58.59 32.55 -23.64
CA THR A 91 57.12 32.64 -23.73
C THR A 91 56.53 31.39 -24.38
N ARG A 92 57.07 30.97 -25.54
CA ARG A 92 56.59 29.77 -26.25
C ARG A 92 56.78 28.49 -25.44
N LEU A 93 57.87 28.40 -24.67
CA LEU A 93 58.11 27.27 -23.78
C LEU A 93 57.09 27.23 -22.63
N ASN A 94 56.79 28.39 -22.02
CA ASN A 94 55.77 28.52 -20.98
C ASN A 94 54.37 28.18 -21.49
N ASP A 95 54.01 28.59 -22.71
CA ASP A 95 52.72 28.25 -23.31
C ASP A 95 52.56 26.74 -23.53
N LEU A 96 53.63 26.07 -23.97
CA LEU A 96 53.69 24.61 -24.12
C LEU A 96 53.55 23.87 -22.78
N LEU A 97 54.28 24.33 -21.76
CA LEU A 97 54.18 23.76 -20.41
C LEU A 97 52.76 23.94 -19.85
N SER A 98 52.20 25.15 -19.99
CA SER A 98 50.83 25.46 -19.58
C SER A 98 49.79 24.60 -20.31
N ALA A 99 49.96 24.38 -21.61
CA ALA A 99 49.10 23.48 -22.38
C ALA A 99 49.21 22.02 -21.89
N GLY A 100 50.41 21.55 -21.56
CA GLY A 100 50.63 20.22 -20.97
C GLY A 100 50.01 20.04 -19.60
N ASP A 101 50.10 21.05 -18.73
CA ASP A 101 49.44 21.06 -17.41
C ASP A 101 47.92 21.01 -17.54
N ARG A 102 47.34 21.81 -18.45
CA ARG A 102 45.90 21.76 -18.76
C ARG A 102 45.47 20.39 -19.27
N ALA A 103 46.23 19.78 -20.19
CA ALA A 103 45.90 18.45 -20.71
C ALA A 103 45.91 17.38 -19.60
N ARG A 104 46.90 17.43 -18.68
CA ARG A 104 46.97 16.54 -17.52
C ARG A 104 45.80 16.76 -16.56
N SER A 105 45.43 18.00 -16.28
CA SER A 105 44.31 18.30 -15.38
C SER A 105 42.97 17.86 -15.96
N THR A 106 42.74 18.06 -17.26
CA THR A 106 41.54 17.56 -17.96
C THR A 106 41.47 16.03 -17.93
N LYS A 107 42.57 15.33 -18.20
CA LYS A 107 42.61 13.86 -18.11
C LYS A 107 42.27 13.38 -16.70
N ALA A 108 42.87 13.99 -15.67
CA ALA A 108 42.60 13.62 -14.28
C ALA A 108 41.13 13.89 -13.87
N ALA A 109 40.53 14.97 -14.38
CA ALA A 109 39.10 15.23 -14.18
C ALA A 109 38.24 14.15 -14.83
N LEU A 110 38.53 13.75 -16.06
CA LEU A 110 37.79 12.70 -16.77
C LEU A 110 37.91 11.33 -16.10
N ASP A 111 39.09 10.97 -15.60
CA ASP A 111 39.31 9.71 -14.88
C ASP A 111 38.50 9.69 -13.55
N ARG A 112 38.44 10.82 -12.82
CA ARG A 112 37.57 10.98 -11.63
C ARG A 112 36.08 10.86 -11.97
N ASP A 113 35.65 11.49 -13.05
CA ASP A 113 34.25 11.44 -13.50
C ASP A 113 33.85 10.01 -13.88
N LEU A 114 34.71 9.27 -14.60
CA LEU A 114 34.46 7.87 -14.93
C LEU A 114 34.32 7.01 -13.67
N TYR A 115 35.18 7.22 -12.68
CA TYR A 115 35.10 6.51 -11.41
C TYR A 115 33.79 6.81 -10.67
N ALA A 116 33.39 8.08 -10.61
CA ALA A 116 32.14 8.50 -9.98
C ALA A 116 30.91 7.86 -10.67
N LEU A 117 30.88 7.84 -12.01
CA LEU A 117 29.80 7.20 -12.78
C LEU A 117 29.75 5.68 -12.55
N GLN A 118 30.91 5.02 -12.44
CA GLN A 118 30.98 3.59 -12.13
C GLN A 118 30.46 3.28 -10.72
N SER A 119 30.81 4.11 -9.74
CA SER A 119 30.28 4.02 -8.37
C SER A 119 28.76 4.18 -8.36
N GLN A 120 28.25 5.22 -9.03
CA GLN A 120 26.82 5.49 -9.11
C GLN A 120 26.04 4.35 -9.78
N ARG A 121 26.62 3.70 -10.80
CA ARG A 121 26.04 2.50 -11.41
C ARG A 121 25.92 1.35 -10.41
N LEU A 122 26.97 1.08 -9.64
CA LEU A 122 26.97 0.01 -8.63
C LEU A 122 25.92 0.27 -7.55
N GLU A 123 25.77 1.51 -7.11
CA GLU A 123 24.74 1.90 -6.14
C GLU A 123 23.32 1.65 -6.68
N LEU A 124 23.05 2.01 -7.93
CA LEU A 124 21.74 1.76 -8.55
C LEU A 124 21.46 0.26 -8.73
N GLN A 125 22.47 -0.54 -9.09
CA GLN A 125 22.33 -1.99 -9.16
C GLN A 125 22.02 -2.61 -7.78
N ALA A 126 22.67 -2.14 -6.72
CA ALA A 126 22.36 -2.57 -5.37
C ALA A 126 20.94 -2.18 -4.93
N ARG A 127 20.48 -0.98 -5.32
CA ARG A 127 19.10 -0.54 -5.09
C ARG A 127 18.09 -1.39 -5.87
N GLU A 128 18.38 -1.74 -7.11
CA GLU A 128 17.54 -2.63 -7.93
C GLU A 128 17.38 -4.00 -7.25
N ALA A 129 18.48 -4.63 -6.81
CA ALA A 129 18.43 -5.88 -6.06
C ALA A 129 17.60 -5.77 -4.77
N SER A 130 17.70 -4.63 -4.07
CA SER A 130 16.90 -4.37 -2.86
C SER A 130 15.40 -4.24 -3.16
N LEU A 131 15.03 -3.60 -4.28
CA LEU A 131 13.64 -3.51 -4.73
C LEU A 131 13.09 -4.87 -5.17
N GLU A 132 13.90 -5.68 -5.84
CA GLU A 132 13.53 -7.03 -6.24
C GLU A 132 13.28 -7.92 -5.03
N GLN A 133 14.11 -7.81 -3.99
CA GLN A 133 13.88 -8.51 -2.73
C GLN A 133 12.59 -8.03 -2.03
N GLN A 134 12.35 -6.72 -1.96
CA GLN A 134 11.11 -6.17 -1.42
C GLN A 134 9.87 -6.64 -2.19
N LYS A 135 9.97 -6.72 -3.52
CA LYS A 135 8.90 -7.26 -4.36
C LYS A 135 8.63 -8.72 -4.03
N ALA A 136 9.67 -9.55 -3.90
CA ALA A 136 9.51 -10.96 -3.55
C ALA A 136 8.86 -11.14 -2.17
N ASP A 137 9.23 -10.32 -1.19
CA ASP A 137 8.63 -10.34 0.15
C ASP A 137 7.14 -9.97 0.11
N LEU A 138 6.77 -8.94 -0.66
CA LEU A 138 5.38 -8.53 -0.86
C LEU A 138 4.56 -9.58 -1.62
N ASP A 139 5.13 -10.21 -2.64
CA ASP A 139 4.48 -11.29 -3.39
C ASP A 139 4.22 -12.50 -2.47
N ALA A 140 5.17 -12.82 -1.56
CA ALA A 140 4.99 -13.86 -0.55
C ALA A 140 3.93 -13.49 0.50
N GLU A 141 3.87 -12.23 0.94
CA GLU A 141 2.83 -11.71 1.82
C GLU A 141 1.45 -11.82 1.16
N TYR A 142 1.33 -11.38 -0.10
CA TYR A 142 0.11 -11.49 -0.89
C TYR A 142 -0.37 -12.95 -1.00
N ALA A 143 0.54 -13.88 -1.34
CA ALA A 143 0.21 -15.29 -1.45
C ALA A 143 -0.30 -15.89 -0.12
N ARG A 144 0.27 -15.45 1.02
CA ARG A 144 -0.20 -15.87 2.36
C ARG A 144 -1.62 -15.36 2.64
N LEU A 145 -1.92 -14.11 2.29
CA LEU A 145 -3.27 -13.54 2.48
C LEU A 145 -4.31 -14.29 1.64
N VAL A 146 -4.00 -14.57 0.37
CA VAL A 146 -4.88 -15.35 -0.52
C VAL A 146 -5.12 -16.75 0.05
N ALA A 147 -4.06 -17.45 0.47
CA ALA A 147 -4.18 -18.79 1.06
C ALA A 147 -5.02 -18.78 2.36
N GLN A 148 -4.88 -17.76 3.20
CA GLN A 148 -5.70 -17.59 4.40
C GLN A 148 -7.17 -17.36 4.06
N ALA A 149 -7.47 -16.55 3.04
CA ALA A 149 -8.83 -16.30 2.57
C ALA A 149 -9.48 -17.58 2.02
N GLU A 150 -8.74 -18.37 1.23
CA GLU A 150 -9.20 -19.66 0.72
C GLU A 150 -9.43 -20.66 1.85
N ALA A 151 -8.51 -20.75 2.82
CA ALA A 151 -8.66 -21.61 4.00
C ALA A 151 -9.87 -21.20 4.85
N ALA A 152 -10.12 -19.90 5.04
CA ALA A 152 -11.30 -19.40 5.74
C ALA A 152 -12.59 -19.74 4.98
N ALA A 153 -12.60 -19.63 3.64
CA ALA A 153 -13.72 -20.02 2.81
C ALA A 153 -13.99 -21.54 2.87
N ALA A 154 -12.93 -22.36 2.84
CA ALA A 154 -13.02 -23.80 2.99
C ALA A 154 -13.54 -24.20 4.39
N ALA A 155 -13.05 -23.56 5.45
CA ALA A 155 -13.51 -23.78 6.82
C ALA A 155 -15.00 -23.44 6.99
N ARG A 156 -15.48 -22.36 6.35
CA ARG A 156 -16.92 -22.00 6.33
C ARG A 156 -17.77 -23.05 5.61
N ARG A 157 -17.26 -23.63 4.53
CA ARG A 157 -17.94 -24.70 3.77
C ARG A 157 -17.96 -26.03 4.53
N ALA A 158 -16.88 -26.33 5.26
CA ALA A 158 -16.72 -27.56 6.03
C ALA A 158 -17.35 -27.51 7.42
N ALA A 159 -17.72 -26.32 7.91
CA ALA A 159 -18.41 -26.17 9.19
C ALA A 159 -19.72 -26.99 9.17
N PRO A 160 -19.92 -27.93 10.12
CA PRO A 160 -21.15 -28.68 10.18
C PRO A 160 -22.33 -27.72 10.34
N PRO A 161 -23.51 -28.03 9.77
CA PRO A 161 -24.70 -27.23 10.00
C PRO A 161 -24.86 -27.05 11.52
N PRO A 162 -25.16 -25.83 11.99
CA PRO A 162 -25.32 -25.60 13.42
C PRO A 162 -26.30 -26.64 13.97
N PRO A 163 -26.05 -27.19 15.18
CA PRO A 163 -26.96 -28.15 15.79
C PRO A 163 -28.38 -27.58 15.71
N PRO A 164 -29.39 -28.40 15.37
CA PRO A 164 -30.75 -27.91 15.22
C PRO A 164 -31.10 -27.10 16.46
N ALA A 165 -31.39 -25.83 16.24
CA ALA A 165 -31.74 -24.92 17.33
C ALA A 165 -32.87 -25.56 18.15
N PRO A 166 -32.91 -25.37 19.48
CA PRO A 166 -34.12 -25.72 20.24
C PRO A 166 -35.30 -25.14 19.49
N ARG A 167 -36.33 -25.95 19.21
CA ARG A 167 -37.51 -25.53 18.44
C ARG A 167 -38.04 -24.24 19.06
N LEU A 168 -37.70 -23.12 18.42
CA LEU A 168 -38.32 -21.85 18.71
C LEU A 168 -39.81 -22.04 18.37
N PRO A 169 -40.73 -21.40 19.12
CA PRO A 169 -42.10 -21.28 18.65
C PRO A 169 -42.05 -20.79 17.19
N PRO A 170 -42.89 -21.34 16.29
CA PRO A 170 -42.83 -20.98 14.88
C PRO A 170 -42.82 -19.46 14.77
N ALA A 171 -41.78 -18.94 14.12
CA ALA A 171 -41.74 -17.53 13.77
C ALA A 171 -43.09 -17.22 13.12
N PRO A 172 -43.82 -16.18 13.58
CA PRO A 172 -45.00 -15.76 12.85
C PRO A 172 -44.57 -15.57 11.40
N ALA A 173 -45.33 -16.18 10.49
CA ALA A 173 -45.14 -16.09 9.05
C ALA A 173 -44.79 -14.65 8.69
N ALA A 174 -43.81 -14.46 7.80
CA ALA A 174 -43.36 -13.17 7.29
C ALA A 174 -44.51 -12.16 7.32
N ALA A 175 -44.45 -11.22 8.27
CA ALA A 175 -45.49 -10.22 8.42
C ALA A 175 -45.63 -9.50 7.07
N PRO A 176 -46.86 -9.17 6.65
CA PRO A 176 -47.11 -8.55 5.35
C PRO A 176 -46.31 -7.26 5.23
N ALA A 177 -46.11 -6.76 4.01
CA ALA A 177 -45.55 -5.45 3.72
C ALA A 177 -46.42 -4.34 4.36
N GLY A 178 -46.28 -4.15 5.66
CA GLY A 178 -46.82 -3.06 6.46
C GLY A 178 -45.74 -2.00 6.64
N ASP A 179 -46.16 -0.84 7.13
CA ASP A 179 -45.23 0.20 7.53
C ASP A 179 -44.33 -0.25 8.70
N ILE A 180 -43.19 0.44 8.86
CA ILE A 180 -42.20 0.13 9.90
C ILE A 180 -42.82 0.07 11.32
N PRO A 181 -43.74 0.97 11.72
CA PRO A 181 -44.46 0.84 12.98
C PRO A 181 -45.20 -0.48 13.16
N SER A 182 -45.95 -0.94 12.15
CA SER A 182 -46.70 -2.21 12.23
C SER A 182 -45.78 -3.41 12.40
N LEU A 183 -44.62 -3.38 11.73
CA LEU A 183 -43.59 -4.40 11.88
C LEU A 183 -43.02 -4.43 13.30
N ILE A 184 -42.71 -3.26 13.88
CA ILE A 184 -42.23 -3.16 15.27
C ILE A 184 -43.30 -3.66 16.24
N LEU A 185 -44.56 -3.26 16.05
CA LEU A 185 -45.68 -3.71 16.88
C LEU A 185 -45.82 -5.24 16.85
N ALA A 186 -45.68 -5.86 15.67
CA ALA A 186 -45.73 -7.31 15.52
C ALA A 186 -44.56 -8.02 16.21
N ALA A 187 -43.34 -7.51 16.07
CA ALA A 187 -42.14 -8.09 16.69
C ALA A 187 -42.18 -8.00 18.23
N TRP A 188 -42.81 -6.95 18.77
CA TRP A 188 -42.89 -6.70 20.22
C TRP A 188 -44.21 -7.14 20.85
N ALA A 189 -45.17 -7.64 20.07
CA ALA A 189 -46.49 -8.06 20.55
C ALA A 189 -46.45 -9.03 21.76
N PRO A 190 -45.53 -10.03 21.83
CA PRO A 190 -45.45 -10.92 22.98
C PRO A 190 -45.11 -10.24 24.32
N LEU A 191 -44.56 -9.02 24.28
CA LEU A 191 -44.17 -8.24 25.47
C LEU A 191 -45.29 -7.31 25.97
N GLY A 192 -46.47 -7.35 25.33
CA GLY A 192 -47.63 -6.54 25.66
C GLY A 192 -47.76 -5.29 24.78
N SER A 193 -49.00 -4.86 24.56
CA SER A 193 -49.33 -3.74 23.65
C SER A 193 -48.70 -2.41 24.07
N ALA A 194 -48.66 -2.11 25.37
CA ALA A 194 -48.02 -0.90 25.89
C ALA A 194 -46.50 -0.88 25.62
N THR A 195 -45.84 -2.01 25.81
CA THR A 195 -44.40 -2.18 25.53
C THR A 195 -44.12 -2.07 24.04
N ALA A 196 -44.96 -2.68 23.21
CA ALA A 196 -44.83 -2.59 21.76
C ALA A 196 -44.99 -1.15 21.24
N GLN A 197 -45.94 -0.39 21.80
CA GLN A 197 -46.11 1.03 21.48
C GLN A 197 -44.93 1.88 21.95
N TRP A 198 -44.37 1.58 23.13
CA TRP A 198 -43.13 2.21 23.60
C TRP A 198 -41.96 1.94 22.66
N ALA A 199 -41.84 0.72 22.13
CA ALA A 199 -40.79 0.35 21.18
C ALA A 199 -40.88 1.12 19.86
N VAL A 200 -42.09 1.43 19.37
CA VAL A 200 -42.26 2.30 18.20
C VAL A 200 -41.73 3.71 18.50
N ARG A 201 -42.03 4.28 19.67
CA ARG A 201 -41.51 5.59 20.07
C ARG A 201 -40.00 5.57 20.27
N LEU A 202 -39.46 4.48 20.79
CA LEU A 202 -38.03 4.28 20.93
C LEU A 202 -37.34 4.26 19.56
N ALA A 203 -37.81 3.46 18.60
CA ALA A 203 -37.26 3.41 17.26
C ALA A 203 -37.40 4.76 16.52
N GLN A 204 -38.49 5.49 16.74
CA GLN A 204 -38.66 6.86 16.25
C GLN A 204 -37.59 7.81 16.81
N CYS A 205 -37.22 7.65 18.08
CA CYS A 205 -36.16 8.46 18.66
C CYS A 205 -34.75 8.05 18.19
N GLU A 206 -34.49 6.75 18.16
CA GLU A 206 -33.17 6.19 17.83
C GLU A 206 -32.80 6.43 16.36
N SER A 207 -33.74 6.20 15.43
CA SER A 207 -33.47 6.20 13.99
C SER A 207 -34.44 7.03 13.16
N GLY A 208 -35.49 7.61 13.76
CA GLY A 208 -36.59 8.21 13.01
C GLY A 208 -37.42 7.18 12.24
N LEU A 209 -37.48 5.93 12.73
CA LEU A 209 -38.09 4.77 12.05
C LEU A 209 -37.42 4.40 10.72
N ASN A 210 -36.17 4.81 10.50
CA ASN A 210 -35.43 4.46 9.29
C ASN A 210 -34.60 3.17 9.50
N PRO A 211 -34.92 2.05 8.83
CA PRO A 211 -34.18 0.79 8.99
C PRO A 211 -32.76 0.85 8.43
N TYR A 212 -32.42 1.86 7.63
CA TYR A 212 -31.09 2.08 7.06
C TYR A 212 -30.31 3.19 7.80
N ALA A 213 -30.79 3.65 8.95
CA ALA A 213 -30.08 4.66 9.75
C ALA A 213 -28.73 4.13 10.24
N VAL A 214 -27.71 4.98 10.16
CA VAL A 214 -26.37 4.71 10.67
C VAL A 214 -25.89 5.93 11.45
N ASN A 215 -25.48 5.73 12.69
CA ASN A 215 -24.79 6.76 13.45
C ASN A 215 -23.34 6.86 12.97
N ARG A 216 -22.95 7.99 12.39
CA ARG A 216 -21.60 8.25 11.87
C ARG A 216 -20.48 8.06 12.91
N TYR A 217 -20.75 8.36 14.18
CA TYR A 217 -19.73 8.37 15.22
C TYR A 217 -19.59 7.01 15.91
N SER A 218 -20.70 6.38 16.26
CA SER A 218 -20.69 5.09 16.98
C SER A 218 -20.81 3.86 16.07
N GLY A 219 -21.17 4.04 14.80
CA GLY A 219 -21.45 2.95 13.88
C GLY A 219 -22.73 2.17 14.21
N ALA A 220 -23.55 2.67 15.14
CA ALA A 220 -24.82 2.06 15.49
C ALA A 220 -25.74 2.01 14.24
N ALA A 221 -26.47 0.91 14.06
CA ALA A 221 -27.19 0.63 12.81
C ALA A 221 -28.64 0.17 13.02
N GLY A 222 -29.50 0.59 12.09
CA GLY A 222 -30.88 0.15 11.94
C GLY A 222 -31.87 0.77 12.95
N LEU A 223 -33.08 0.21 12.98
CA LEU A 223 -34.23 0.81 13.68
C LEU A 223 -33.97 1.14 15.16
N PHE A 224 -33.31 0.24 15.88
CA PHE A 224 -33.00 0.36 17.30
C PHE A 224 -31.51 0.66 17.56
N GLN A 225 -30.80 1.17 16.54
CA GLN A 225 -29.43 1.67 16.64
C GLN A 225 -28.48 0.71 17.39
N PHE A 226 -28.39 -0.54 16.93
CA PHE A 226 -27.48 -1.52 17.53
C PHE A 226 -26.02 -1.22 17.21
N LEU A 227 -25.16 -1.24 18.24
CA LEU A 227 -23.71 -1.35 18.03
C LEU A 227 -23.36 -2.74 17.45
N ALA A 228 -22.33 -2.81 16.62
CA ALA A 228 -21.90 -4.07 15.99
C ALA A 228 -21.59 -5.18 17.00
N THR A 229 -20.98 -4.83 18.13
CA THR A 229 -20.68 -5.76 19.22
C THR A 229 -21.94 -6.31 19.88
N THR A 230 -22.91 -5.44 20.18
CA THR A 230 -24.21 -5.85 20.72
C THR A 230 -24.98 -6.70 19.72
N TRP A 231 -25.00 -6.31 18.44
CA TRP A 231 -25.66 -7.05 17.36
C TRP A 231 -25.13 -8.48 17.23
N ALA A 232 -23.81 -8.65 17.30
CA ALA A 232 -23.15 -9.95 17.24
C ALA A 232 -23.58 -10.90 18.37
N GLY A 233 -23.98 -10.37 19.52
CA GLY A 233 -24.51 -11.13 20.65
C GLY A 233 -25.98 -11.53 20.51
N THR A 234 -26.70 -11.00 19.53
CA THR A 234 -28.13 -11.31 19.34
C THR A 234 -28.33 -12.64 18.62
N PRO A 235 -29.51 -13.27 18.79
CA PRO A 235 -29.91 -14.42 17.96
C PRO A 235 -29.94 -14.11 16.45
N TRP A 236 -30.08 -12.84 16.05
CA TRP A 236 -30.17 -12.38 14.66
C TRP A 236 -28.83 -11.96 14.05
N ARG A 237 -27.69 -12.22 14.72
CA ARG A 237 -26.35 -11.83 14.25
C ARG A 237 -25.99 -12.24 12.82
N ALA A 238 -26.64 -13.28 12.29
CA ALA A 238 -26.42 -13.76 10.91
C ALA A 238 -27.20 -12.96 9.86
N GLN A 239 -28.14 -12.11 10.28
CA GLN A 239 -28.93 -11.23 9.44
C GLN A 239 -28.33 -9.81 9.45
N SER A 240 -28.71 -9.01 8.46
CA SER A 240 -28.31 -7.61 8.40
C SER A 240 -28.96 -6.82 9.54
N PRO A 241 -28.23 -5.96 10.25
CA PRO A 241 -28.84 -5.00 11.18
C PRO A 241 -29.77 -4.00 10.46
N PHE A 242 -29.69 -3.90 9.13
CA PHE A 242 -30.59 -3.09 8.31
C PHE A 242 -31.86 -3.84 7.87
N ASP A 243 -31.96 -5.14 8.15
CA ASP A 243 -33.23 -5.83 8.01
C ASP A 243 -34.16 -5.38 9.14
N ALA A 244 -35.22 -4.65 8.77
CA ALA A 244 -36.16 -4.07 9.73
C ALA A 244 -36.76 -5.11 10.68
N SER A 245 -37.10 -6.29 10.15
CA SER A 245 -37.71 -7.38 10.91
C SER A 245 -36.71 -7.99 11.90
N ALA A 246 -35.51 -8.29 11.43
CA ALA A 246 -34.42 -8.79 12.27
C ALA A 246 -34.07 -7.80 13.38
N ASN A 247 -33.95 -6.51 13.05
CA ASN A 247 -33.59 -5.45 13.98
C ASN A 247 -34.65 -5.28 15.07
N ALA A 248 -35.93 -5.24 14.69
CA ALA A 248 -37.04 -5.13 15.63
C ALA A 248 -37.16 -6.35 16.55
N GLN A 249 -36.98 -7.56 16.02
CA GLN A 249 -37.01 -8.79 16.83
C GLN A 249 -35.79 -8.89 17.77
N ALA A 250 -34.61 -8.48 17.32
CA ALA A 250 -33.41 -8.41 18.15
C ALA A 250 -33.58 -7.42 19.31
N ALA A 251 -34.22 -6.27 19.07
CA ALA A 251 -34.52 -5.29 20.10
C ALA A 251 -35.54 -5.83 21.13
N ALA A 252 -36.60 -6.49 20.67
CA ALA A 252 -37.58 -7.14 21.56
C ALA A 252 -36.91 -8.19 22.45
N TRP A 253 -36.02 -9.01 21.88
CA TRP A 253 -35.25 -9.99 22.65
C TRP A 253 -34.32 -9.32 23.66
N LEU A 254 -33.56 -8.29 23.26
CA LEU A 254 -32.62 -7.61 24.15
C LEU A 254 -33.37 -6.95 25.33
N TYR A 255 -34.50 -6.31 25.04
CA TYR A 255 -35.39 -5.75 26.05
C TYR A 255 -35.90 -6.81 27.02
N SER A 256 -36.35 -7.97 26.51
CA SER A 256 -36.82 -9.07 27.37
C SER A 256 -35.75 -9.63 28.31
N LYS A 257 -34.47 -9.48 27.95
CA LYS A 257 -33.32 -9.98 28.72
C LYS A 257 -32.78 -8.95 29.71
N TYR A 258 -32.70 -7.69 29.31
CA TYR A 258 -31.93 -6.68 30.02
C TYR A 258 -32.70 -5.37 30.29
N GLY A 259 -33.97 -5.30 29.86
CA GLY A 259 -34.85 -4.16 30.05
C GLY A 259 -34.51 -2.95 29.17
N ALA A 260 -35.16 -1.83 29.47
CA ALA A 260 -35.08 -0.59 28.67
C ALA A 260 -33.73 0.14 28.75
N GLY A 261 -32.88 -0.17 29.73
CA GLY A 261 -31.64 0.58 30.00
C GLY A 261 -30.53 0.39 28.95
N GLN A 262 -30.77 -0.39 27.89
CA GLN A 262 -29.83 -0.62 26.81
C GLN A 262 -29.79 0.54 25.79
N TRP A 263 -30.79 1.41 25.83
CA TRP A 263 -30.93 2.53 24.91
C TRP A 263 -30.67 3.85 25.62
N SER A 264 -29.90 4.71 24.97
CA SER A 264 -29.64 6.07 25.49
C SER A 264 -30.81 7.01 25.22
N CYS A 265 -31.65 6.72 24.22
CA CYS A 265 -32.89 7.46 24.09
C CYS A 265 -33.97 6.96 25.05
N HIS A 266 -34.61 7.91 25.73
CA HIS A 266 -35.80 7.68 26.52
C HIS A 266 -36.99 8.40 25.86
N PRO A 267 -37.82 7.68 25.07
CA PRO A 267 -39.01 8.28 24.49
C PRO A 267 -40.02 8.63 25.59
N ALA A 268 -40.67 9.78 25.44
CA ALA A 268 -41.77 10.23 26.30
C ALA A 268 -43.01 9.31 26.19
#